data_AF-A0A0Q9JTL8-F1
#
_entry.id   AF-A0A0Q9JTL8-F1
#
_cell.length_a   1.000
_cell.length_b   1.000
_cell.length_c   1.000
_cell.angle_alpha   90.00
_cell.angle_beta   90.00
_cell.angle_gamma   90.00
#
_symmetry.space_group_name_H-M   'P 1'
#
loop_
_entity.id
_entity.type
_entity.pdbx_description
1 polymer ?
#
loop_
_entity_poly.entity_id
_entity_poly.type
_entity_poly.pdbx_seq_one_letter_code
_entity_poly.pdbx_strand_id
1 'polypeptide(L)' 'MTRFIRAGKRGLNLLMLLKRIEEERFKMHELAERYGLSAPQVVEQSQKLDGLLRTYYQMKARKSA' A
#
# COMPACT_ATOMS: atom_id res chain seq x y z
N MET A 1 -20.60 21.63 -12.00
CA MET A 1 -19.41 21.97 -11.19
C MET A 1 -18.93 20.82 -10.27
N THR A 2 -19.10 19.54 -10.64
CA THR A 2 -18.87 18.41 -9.70
C THR A 2 -17.65 17.53 -10.01
N ARG A 3 -17.01 17.69 -11.19
CA ARG A 3 -15.92 16.80 -11.63
C ARG A 3 -14.54 17.15 -11.03
N PHE A 4 -14.30 18.43 -10.71
CA PHE A 4 -13.00 18.92 -10.25
C PHE A 4 -12.67 18.48 -8.80
N ILE A 5 -13.63 18.55 -7.87
CA ILE A 5 -13.43 18.13 -6.46
C ILE A 5 -13.13 16.63 -6.37
N ARG A 6 -13.73 15.81 -7.25
CA ARG A 6 -13.58 14.35 -7.26
C ARG A 6 -12.18 13.91 -7.69
N ALA A 7 -11.48 14.69 -8.52
CA ALA A 7 -10.12 14.40 -8.95
C ALA A 7 -9.10 14.67 -7.83
N GLY A 8 -9.23 15.80 -7.11
CA GLY A 8 -8.37 16.16 -5.97
C GLY A 8 -8.46 15.16 -4.81
N LYS A 9 -9.67 14.74 -4.44
CA LYS A 9 -9.88 13.73 -3.37
C LYS A 9 -9.26 12.36 -3.70
N ARG A 10 -9.24 11.98 -4.99
CA ARG A 10 -8.65 10.72 -5.45
C ARG A 10 -7.11 10.75 -5.43
N GLY A 11 -6.50 11.89 -5.79
CA GLY A 11 -5.05 12.07 -5.71
C GLY A 11 -4.52 11.99 -4.28
N LEU A 12 -5.20 12.64 -3.33
CA LEU A 12 -4.87 12.59 -1.90
C LEU A 12 -4.95 11.16 -1.34
N ASN A 13 -5.96 10.38 -1.76
CA ASN A 13 -6.13 9.00 -1.31
C ASN A 13 -4.98 8.10 -1.80
N LEU A 14 -4.48 8.30 -3.03
CA LEU A 14 -3.35 7.55 -3.56
C LEU A 14 -2.04 7.86 -2.81
N LEU A 15 -1.81 9.13 -2.47
CA LEU A 15 -0.65 9.55 -1.67
C LEU A 15 -0.67 8.94 -0.27
N MET A 16 -1.83 8.95 0.39
CA MET A 16 -2.00 8.29 1.71
C MET A 16 -1.76 6.79 1.63
N LEU A 17 -2.23 6.13 0.56
CA LEU A 17 -2.00 4.70 0.36
C LEU A 17 -0.52 4.38 0.12
N LEU A 18 0.19 5.19 -0.66
CA LEU A 18 1.64 5.03 -0.86
C LEU A 18 2.42 5.17 0.44
N LYS A 19 2.10 6.19 1.25
CA LYS A 19 2.73 6.36 2.55
C LYS A 19 2.54 5.13 3.43
N ARG A 20 1.32 4.59 3.47
CA ARG A 20 1.00 3.38 4.23
C ARG A 20 1.75 2.14 3.71
N ILE A 21 1.92 2.01 2.39
CA ILE A 21 2.71 0.92 1.79
C ILE A 21 4.15 0.98 2.28
N GLU A 22 4.78 2.16 2.27
CA GLU A 22 6.16 2.31 2.75
C GLU A 22 6.30 2.04 4.25
N GLU A 23 5.35 2.49 5.08
CA GLU A 23 5.33 2.16 6.51
C GLU A 23 5.25 0.65 6.76
N GLU A 24 4.43 -0.07 6.00
CA GLU A 24 4.26 -1.52 6.15
C GLU A 24 5.44 -2.31 5.56
N ARG A 25 6.12 -1.78 4.52
CA ARG A 25 7.40 -2.31 4.01
C ARG A 25 8.49 -2.23 5.07
N PHE A 26 8.60 -1.07 5.73
CA PHE A 26 9.60 -0.86 6.78
C PHE A 26 9.40 -1.86 7.93
N LYS A 27 8.16 -2.02 8.42
CA LYS A 27 7.84 -3.03 9.44
C LYS A 27 8.20 -4.44 9.02
N MET A 28 7.95 -4.82 7.76
CA MET A 28 8.31 -6.14 7.25
C MET A 28 9.83 -6.36 7.28
N HIS A 29 10.61 -5.34 6.91
CA HIS A 29 12.07 -5.39 7.01
C HIS A 29 12.53 -5.55 8.47
N GLU A 30 11.98 -4.77 9.41
CA GLU A 30 12.31 -4.91 10.83
C GLU A 30 12.00 -6.31 11.38
N LEU A 31 10.85 -6.88 11.00
CA LEU A 31 10.47 -8.24 11.39
C LEU A 31 11.39 -9.29 10.75
N ALA A 32 11.79 -9.11 9.49
CA ALA A 32 12.68 -10.01 8.78
C ALA A 32 14.09 -10.02 9.37
N GLU A 33 14.64 -8.85 9.71
CA GLU A 33 15.92 -8.71 10.39
C GLU A 33 15.89 -9.38 11.77
N ARG A 34 14.78 -9.26 12.50
CA ARG A 34 14.67 -9.77 13.86
C ARG A 34 14.40 -11.27 13.95
N TYR A 35 13.60 -11.82 13.04
CA TYR A 35 13.05 -13.18 13.16
C TYR A 35 13.34 -14.09 11.96
N GLY A 36 13.91 -13.54 10.88
CA GLY A 36 14.13 -14.24 9.63
C GLY A 36 12.93 -14.19 8.68
N LEU A 37 13.21 -14.35 7.39
CA LEU A 37 12.22 -14.19 6.31
C LEU A 37 11.03 -15.16 6.38
N SER A 38 11.25 -16.36 6.91
CA SER A 38 10.23 -17.41 6.99
C SER A 38 9.41 -17.37 8.28
N ALA A 39 9.66 -16.40 9.17
CA ALA A 39 8.92 -16.30 10.41
C ALA A 39 7.43 -16.00 10.12
N PRO A 40 6.48 -16.62 10.85
CA PRO A 40 5.04 -16.45 10.58
C PRO A 40 4.60 -14.97 10.53
N GLN A 41 5.11 -14.15 11.45
CA GLN A 41 4.86 -12.71 11.49
C GLN A 41 5.37 -11.94 10.25
N VAL A 42 6.46 -12.39 9.63
CA VAL A 42 6.97 -11.78 8.38
C VAL A 42 6.08 -12.19 7.20
N VAL A 43 5.60 -13.44 7.19
CA VAL A 43 4.66 -13.93 6.18
C VAL A 43 3.31 -13.24 6.28
N GLU A 44 2.76 -13.07 7.48
CA GLU A 44 1.52 -12.33 7.69
C GLU A 44 1.66 -10.86 7.25
N GLN A 45 2.79 -10.25 7.59
CA GLN A 45 3.08 -8.88 7.18
C GLN A 45 3.24 -8.75 5.66
N SER A 46 3.82 -9.74 4.98
CA SER A 46 3.95 -9.74 3.51
C SER A 46 2.58 -9.83 2.83
N GLN A 47 1.70 -10.71 3.30
CA GLN A 47 0.34 -10.84 2.78
C GLN A 47 -0.47 -9.54 2.93
N LYS A 48 -0.30 -8.85 4.06
CA LYS A 48 -0.89 -7.53 4.29
C LYS A 48 -0.37 -6.50 3.28
N LEU A 49 0.95 -6.47 3.07
CA LEU A 49 1.59 -5.57 2.12
C LEU A 49 1.10 -5.83 0.68
N ASP A 50 0.96 -7.09 0.29
CA ASP A 50 0.40 -7.49 -1.01
C ASP A 50 -1.02 -6.99 -1.23
N GLY A 51 -1.86 -7.02 -0.18
CA GLY A 51 -3.21 -6.45 -0.23
C GLY A 51 -3.22 -4.94 -0.51
N LEU A 52 -2.31 -4.20 0.12
CA LEU A 52 -2.15 -2.75 -0.10
C LEU A 52 -1.64 -2.45 -1.51
N LEU A 53 -0.64 -3.19 -1.98
CA LEU A 53 -0.09 -3.07 -3.33
C LEU A 53 -1.16 -3.36 -4.40
N ARG A 54 -1.96 -4.42 -4.21
CA ARG A 54 -3.08 -4.72 -5.11
C ARG A 54 -4.06 -3.56 -5.19
N THR A 55 -4.43 -2.98 -4.05
CA THR A 55 -5.32 -1.81 -3.99
C THR A 55 -4.73 -0.63 -4.76
N TYR A 56 -3.44 -0.36 -4.56
CA TYR A 56 -2.72 0.70 -5.28
C TYR A 56 -2.74 0.49 -6.79
N TYR A 57 -2.42 -0.72 -7.25
CA TYR A 57 -2.44 -1.04 -8.69
C TYR A 57 -3.84 -0.92 -9.29
N GLN A 58 -4.88 -1.35 -8.58
CA GLN A 58 -6.27 -1.17 -9.02
C GLN A 58 -6.65 0.31 -9.13
N MET A 59 -6.27 1.14 -8.16
CA MET A 59 -6.52 2.59 -8.20
C MET A 59 -5.74 3.27 -9.33
N LYS A 60 -4.51 2.83 -9.59
CA LYS A 60 -3.67 3.34 -10.67
C LYS A 60 -4.24 2.95 -12.04
N ALA A 61 -4.66 1.70 -12.23
CA ALA A 61 -5.27 1.23 -13.48
C ALA A 61 -6.54 2.02 -13.83
N ARG A 62 -7.39 2.34 -12.84
CA ARG A 62 -8.59 3.18 -13.00
C ARG A 62 -8.28 4.66 -13.35
N LYS A 63 -7.03 5.10 -13.25
CA LYS A 63 -6.60 6.46 -13.67
C LYS A 63 -6.17 6.49 -15.13
N SER A 64 -5.75 5.34 -15.68
CA SER A 64 -5.24 5.20 -17.06
C SER A 64 -6.32 4.83 -18.07
N ALA A 65 -7.53 4.49 -17.62
CA ALA A 65 -8.73 4.28 -18.43
C ALA A 65 -9.64 5.51 -18.34
#